data_AF-A0A941NF12-F1
#
_entry.id   AF-A0A941NF12-F1
#
_cell.length_a   1.000
_cell.length_b   1.000
_cell.length_c   1.000
_cell.angle_alpha   90.00
_cell.angle_beta   90.00
_cell.angle_gamma   90.00
#
_symmetry.space_group_name_H-M   'P 1'
#
loop_
_entity.id
_entity.type
_entity.pdbx_description
1 polymer ?
#
loop_
_entity_poly.entity_id
_entity_poly.type
_entity_poly.pdbx_seq_one_letter_code
_entity_poly.pdbx_strand_id
1 'polypeptide(L)'
;QYDEYKDRIGEIVHGVVKRSEFGSVVVDLGKAEGVVRRDEMIPRESFRAGDRIRAYIYDVRRETRGPQIFLSRSHPQFMVRLFAQEVPEIYDGVIEIRAVARDPGSRAKIAVISKDSSIDPVGACVGMRGVRVQAVVQELQGERIDIIPWSGEAATFIVNALAPAEVSKVVLDEDTHRVEVVVPDEQLSLGIGRRGQNVRLASQLTGWQIDILTEAEESERRQKEFAARTQLFMESLDVDETVAQLLASEGFASIEDVAYVDVGDLAQIEAFDEETAQELQSRAVEFIEARNKEMDDKRKALGVEDAVLEVEGVTPQMAVALGEGGIKTLEDLAGSATDDLLGYYEVNKEKERVRVPGALEGFNLSSDDANAVIMKARVKIGWIEEPVAEEEPADEGEEPTEA
;
A
#
# COMPACT_ATOMS: atom_id res chain seq x y z
N GLN A 1 38.30 13.03 1.56
CA GLN A 1 37.58 11.97 0.82
C GLN A 1 36.33 11.55 1.58
N TYR A 2 36.37 10.74 2.65
CA TYR A 2 35.12 10.34 3.34
C TYR A 2 34.32 11.54 3.85
N ASP A 3 34.96 12.42 4.64
CA ASP A 3 34.30 13.60 5.19
C ASP A 3 33.92 14.64 4.13
N GLU A 4 34.41 14.51 2.89
CA GLU A 4 34.06 15.40 1.78
C GLU A 4 32.83 14.90 1.01
N TYR A 5 32.56 13.59 1.02
CA TYR A 5 31.47 12.98 0.26
C TYR A 5 30.32 12.47 1.13
N LYS A 6 30.52 12.22 2.42
CA LYS A 6 29.45 11.77 3.33
C LYS A 6 28.27 12.75 3.37
N ASP A 7 28.55 14.05 3.31
CA ASP A 7 27.55 15.12 3.36
C ASP A 7 26.95 15.41 1.97
N ARG A 8 27.44 14.73 0.93
CA ARG A 8 27.02 14.85 -0.47
C ARG A 8 26.17 13.68 -0.95
N ILE A 9 25.79 12.78 -0.04
CA ILE A 9 24.79 11.75 -0.33
C ILE A 9 23.51 12.46 -0.77
N GLY A 10 22.92 12.02 -1.88
CA GLY A 10 21.79 12.71 -2.48
C GLY A 10 22.12 13.60 -3.68
N GLU A 11 23.40 13.82 -3.99
CA GLU A 11 23.82 14.65 -5.12
C GLU A 11 24.12 13.85 -6.39
N ILE A 12 24.01 14.53 -7.55
CA ILE A 12 24.58 14.04 -8.81
C ILE A 12 26.05 14.45 -8.87
N VAL A 13 26.91 13.48 -9.18
CA VAL A 13 28.32 13.71 -9.49
C VAL A 13 28.62 13.40 -10.95
N HIS A 14 29.62 14.12 -11.46
CA HIS A 14 30.19 13.91 -12.77
C HIS A 14 31.55 13.25 -12.60
N GLY A 15 31.82 12.21 -13.39
CA GLY A 15 33.09 11.52 -13.38
C GLY A 15 33.47 10.97 -14.75
N VAL A 16 34.65 10.37 -14.81
CA VAL A 16 35.18 9.68 -15.99
C VAL A 16 35.34 8.21 -15.66
N VAL A 17 34.84 7.34 -16.53
CA VAL A 17 34.94 5.90 -16.35
C VAL A 17 36.40 5.49 -16.47
N LYS A 18 36.96 4.93 -15.39
CA LYS A 18 38.36 4.46 -15.36
C LYS A 18 38.47 3.06 -15.94
N ARG A 19 37.54 2.17 -15.54
CA ARG A 19 37.46 0.78 -15.99
C ARG A 19 36.08 0.20 -15.73
N SER A 20 35.72 -0.81 -16.52
CA SER A 20 34.48 -1.59 -16.38
C SER A 20 34.87 -3.05 -16.12
N GLU A 21 34.46 -3.60 -14.98
CA GLU A 21 34.85 -4.92 -14.47
C GLU A 21 33.61 -5.74 -14.12
N PHE A 22 33.41 -6.89 -14.76
CA PHE A 22 32.33 -7.85 -14.45
C PHE A 22 30.93 -7.23 -14.28
N GLY A 23 30.64 -6.14 -14.99
CA GLY A 23 29.35 -5.44 -14.94
C GLY A 23 29.27 -4.29 -13.92
N SER A 24 30.31 -4.05 -13.13
CA SER A 24 30.46 -2.82 -12.32
C SER A 24 31.36 -1.82 -13.03
N VAL A 25 31.09 -0.54 -12.85
CA VAL A 25 31.81 0.57 -13.47
C VAL A 25 32.54 1.35 -12.38
N VAL A 26 33.87 1.45 -12.49
CA VAL A 26 34.68 2.27 -11.61
C VAL A 26 34.85 3.65 -12.24
N VAL A 27 34.45 4.66 -11.50
CA VAL A 27 34.39 6.06 -11.93
C VAL A 27 35.42 6.86 -11.18
N ASP A 28 36.25 7.60 -11.90
CA ASP A 28 37.14 8.60 -11.34
C ASP A 28 36.38 9.91 -11.10
N LEU A 29 36.33 10.35 -9.84
CA LEU A 29 35.74 11.63 -9.41
C LEU A 29 36.82 12.69 -9.14
N GLY A 30 38.06 12.45 -9.58
CA GLY A 30 39.22 13.32 -9.44
C GLY A 30 39.95 13.10 -8.11
N LYS A 31 39.27 13.31 -6.98
CA LYS A 31 39.87 13.13 -5.64
C LYS A 31 39.54 11.78 -5.01
N ALA A 32 38.59 11.03 -5.54
CA ALA A 32 38.13 9.74 -5.00
C ALA A 32 37.66 8.83 -6.14
N GLU A 33 37.56 7.52 -5.86
CA GLU A 33 36.96 6.56 -6.78
C GLU A 33 35.51 6.26 -6.34
N GLY A 34 34.59 6.32 -7.32
CA GLY A 34 33.22 5.86 -7.18
C GLY A 34 33.02 4.52 -7.88
N VAL A 35 32.03 3.76 -7.44
CA VAL A 35 31.64 2.50 -8.07
C VAL A 35 30.13 2.51 -8.36
N VAL A 36 29.76 2.25 -9.60
CA VAL A 36 28.39 1.90 -10.00
C VAL A 36 28.35 0.38 -10.10
N ARG A 37 27.57 -0.26 -9.24
CA ARG A 37 27.39 -1.72 -9.29
C ARG A 37 26.44 -2.09 -10.43
N ARG A 38 26.41 -3.37 -10.80
CA ARG A 38 25.60 -3.87 -11.93
C ARG A 38 24.10 -3.67 -11.73
N ASP A 39 23.62 -3.91 -10.51
CA ASP A 39 22.26 -3.69 -10.02
C ASP A 39 21.89 -2.20 -9.93
N GLU A 40 22.89 -1.35 -9.72
CA GLU A 40 22.75 0.11 -9.66
C GLU A 40 22.92 0.80 -11.02
N MET A 41 23.08 0.03 -12.11
CA MET A 41 23.24 0.53 -13.47
C MET A 41 21.92 0.39 -14.25
N ILE A 42 21.67 1.31 -15.19
CA ILE A 42 20.52 1.18 -16.08
C ILE A 42 20.70 -0.07 -16.97
N PRO A 43 19.70 -0.96 -17.08
CA PRO A 43 19.81 -2.14 -17.93
C PRO A 43 20.20 -1.78 -19.37
N ARG A 44 21.13 -2.56 -19.95
CA ARG A 44 21.67 -2.40 -21.32
C ARG A 44 22.52 -1.16 -21.55
N GLU A 45 22.73 -0.33 -20.53
CA GLU A 45 23.74 0.71 -20.57
C GLU A 45 25.14 0.09 -20.54
N SER A 46 26.07 0.66 -21.31
CA SER A 46 27.44 0.17 -21.40
C SER A 46 28.40 1.35 -21.43
N PHE A 47 29.41 1.29 -20.56
CA PHE A 47 30.44 2.30 -20.44
C PHE A 47 31.81 1.73 -20.79
N ARG A 48 32.60 2.51 -21.51
CA ARG A 48 34.01 2.24 -21.84
C ARG A 48 34.92 3.14 -21.01
N ALA A 49 36.16 2.72 -20.86
CA ALA A 49 37.17 3.56 -20.22
C ALA A 49 37.33 4.87 -21.00
N GLY A 50 37.29 6.00 -20.29
CA GLY A 50 37.32 7.36 -20.85
C GLY A 50 35.94 7.99 -21.05
N ASP A 51 34.85 7.23 -20.98
CA ASP A 51 33.50 7.79 -21.11
C ASP A 51 33.16 8.69 -19.92
N ARG A 52 32.40 9.76 -20.17
CA ARG A 52 31.84 10.60 -19.10
C ARG A 52 30.57 9.97 -18.58
N ILE A 53 30.40 9.99 -17.26
CA ILE A 53 29.24 9.43 -16.59
C ILE A 53 28.73 10.40 -15.53
N ARG A 54 27.42 10.56 -15.47
CA ARG A 54 26.71 11.19 -14.35
C ARG A 54 26.13 10.10 -13.47
N ALA A 55 26.16 10.25 -12.15
CA ALA A 55 25.51 9.28 -11.28
C ALA A 55 25.12 9.91 -9.95
N TYR A 56 24.13 9.31 -9.30
CA TYR A 56 23.64 9.70 -7.98
C TYR A 56 24.47 9.04 -6.89
N ILE A 57 24.95 9.79 -5.90
CA ILE A 57 25.57 9.23 -4.70
C ILE A 57 24.47 8.73 -3.77
N TYR A 58 24.31 7.41 -3.65
CA TYR A 58 23.34 6.82 -2.73
C TYR A 58 23.94 6.42 -1.39
N ASP A 59 25.25 6.13 -1.34
CA ASP A 59 25.92 5.71 -0.11
C ASP A 59 27.42 6.01 -0.16
N VAL A 60 28.03 6.28 0.99
CA VAL A 60 29.47 6.52 1.15
C VAL A 60 29.95 5.74 2.36
N ARG A 61 30.81 4.74 2.14
CA ARG A 61 31.32 3.87 3.20
C ARG A 61 32.81 4.06 3.43
N ARG A 62 33.23 3.86 4.68
CA ARG A 62 34.66 3.74 5.03
C ARG A 62 35.09 2.30 4.82
N GLU A 63 36.03 2.05 3.92
CA GLU A 63 36.68 0.74 3.79
C GLU A 63 38.16 0.79 4.20
N THR A 64 38.74 -0.37 4.46
CA THR A 64 40.15 -0.53 4.84
C THR A 64 41.13 -0.04 3.78
N ARG A 65 40.72 0.04 2.52
CA ARG A 65 41.53 0.53 1.39
C ARG A 65 41.24 2.00 1.02
N GLY A 66 40.45 2.70 1.82
CA GLY A 66 39.98 4.06 1.56
C GLY A 66 38.46 4.13 1.50
N PRO A 67 37.87 5.32 1.57
CA PRO A 67 36.43 5.47 1.45
C PRO A 67 35.96 5.13 0.03
N GLN A 68 34.90 4.33 -0.06
CA GLN A 68 34.27 3.97 -1.31
C GLN A 68 32.94 4.71 -1.45
N ILE A 69 32.76 5.36 -2.60
CA ILE A 69 31.55 6.10 -2.93
C ILE A 69 30.70 5.21 -3.83
N PHE A 70 29.51 4.84 -3.36
CA PHE A 70 28.58 4.05 -4.14
C PHE A 70 27.66 4.97 -4.94
N LEU A 71 27.65 4.71 -6.25
CA LEU A 71 26.96 5.50 -7.24
C LEU A 71 25.84 4.65 -7.86
N SER A 72 24.72 5.30 -8.18
CA SER A 72 23.60 4.68 -8.86
C SER A 72 23.10 5.52 -10.01
N ARG A 73 22.69 4.84 -11.07
CA ARG A 73 21.94 5.40 -12.21
C ARG A 73 20.52 4.83 -12.30
N SER A 74 20.23 3.71 -11.62
CA SER A 74 18.90 3.11 -11.55
C SER A 74 18.03 3.69 -10.42
N HIS A 75 18.63 4.27 -9.38
CA HIS A 75 17.90 4.83 -8.24
C HIS A 75 16.89 5.93 -8.65
N PRO A 76 15.64 5.94 -8.14
CA PRO A 76 14.62 6.93 -8.50
C PRO A 76 15.05 8.38 -8.27
N GLN A 77 15.76 8.65 -7.17
CA GLN A 77 16.26 10.00 -6.85
C GLN A 77 17.26 10.54 -7.89
N PHE A 78 17.90 9.69 -8.70
CA PHE A 78 18.73 10.17 -9.81
C PHE A 78 17.90 10.97 -10.81
N MET A 79 16.69 10.49 -11.15
CA MET A 79 15.76 11.19 -12.02
C MET A 79 15.30 12.52 -11.40
N VAL A 80 14.92 12.52 -10.12
CA VAL A 80 14.50 13.73 -9.40
C VAL A 80 15.58 14.81 -9.48
N ARG A 81 16.84 14.45 -9.22
CA ARG A 81 17.96 15.38 -9.28
C ARG A 81 18.27 15.85 -10.71
N LEU A 82 18.08 15.01 -11.73
CA LEU A 82 18.20 15.43 -13.13
C LEU A 82 17.13 16.46 -13.50
N PHE A 83 15.88 16.25 -13.08
CA PHE A 83 14.82 17.23 -13.26
C PHE A 83 15.10 18.54 -12.51
N ALA A 84 15.63 18.47 -11.28
CA ALA A 84 16.03 19.68 -10.55
C ALA A 84 17.14 20.47 -11.24
N GLN A 85 18.03 19.83 -12.02
CA GLN A 85 19.04 20.52 -12.81
C GLN A 85 18.48 21.14 -14.10
N GLU A 86 17.46 20.51 -14.69
CA GLU A 86 16.89 20.89 -15.99
C GLU A 86 15.72 21.90 -15.87
N VAL A 87 15.01 21.88 -14.74
CA VAL A 87 13.80 22.68 -14.48
C VAL A 87 14.08 23.66 -13.33
N PRO A 88 14.34 24.95 -13.61
CA PRO A 88 14.61 25.95 -12.58
C PRO A 88 13.52 26.05 -11.51
N GLU A 89 12.25 25.89 -11.90
CA GLU A 89 11.11 25.93 -11.00
C GLU A 89 11.14 24.81 -9.94
N ILE A 90 11.77 23.66 -10.26
CA ILE A 90 12.01 22.57 -9.29
C ILE A 90 13.21 22.91 -8.39
N TYR A 91 14.26 23.51 -8.96
CA TYR A 91 15.43 23.94 -8.19
C TYR A 91 15.08 24.99 -7.13
N ASP A 92 14.25 25.97 -7.51
CA ASP A 92 13.78 27.04 -6.64
C ASP A 92 12.69 26.58 -5.65
N GLY A 93 12.23 25.33 -5.77
CA GLY A 93 11.25 24.72 -4.88
C GLY A 93 9.81 25.21 -5.07
N VAL A 94 9.53 25.87 -6.19
CA VAL A 94 8.18 26.30 -6.62
C VAL A 94 7.37 25.09 -7.07
N ILE A 95 7.99 24.20 -7.84
CA ILE A 95 7.43 22.89 -8.21
C ILE A 95 8.11 21.82 -7.37
N GLU A 96 7.31 20.90 -6.84
CA GLU A 96 7.76 19.76 -6.05
C GLU A 96 7.42 18.45 -6.76
N ILE A 97 8.40 17.55 -6.84
CA ILE A 97 8.16 16.16 -7.25
C ILE A 97 7.76 15.37 -6.00
N ARG A 98 6.47 15.04 -5.88
CA ARG A 98 5.91 14.36 -4.71
C ARG A 98 6.16 12.86 -4.69
N ALA A 99 6.14 12.23 -5.85
CA ALA A 99 6.33 10.79 -5.98
C ALA A 99 7.03 10.43 -7.29
N VAL A 100 7.77 9.32 -7.28
CA VAL A 100 8.45 8.76 -8.46
C VAL A 100 8.32 7.25 -8.44
N ALA A 101 7.80 6.69 -9.53
CA ALA A 101 7.79 5.26 -9.80
C ALA A 101 8.60 4.98 -11.07
N ARG A 102 9.56 4.07 -11.00
CA ARG A 102 10.55 3.89 -12.07
C ARG A 102 10.84 2.42 -12.37
N ASP A 103 10.78 2.08 -13.64
CA ASP A 103 11.35 0.86 -14.22
C ASP A 103 12.58 1.28 -15.07
N PRO A 104 13.79 1.27 -14.49
CA PRO A 104 14.96 1.92 -15.06
C PRO A 104 15.29 1.47 -16.49
N GLY A 105 15.52 2.43 -17.37
CA GLY A 105 15.84 2.20 -18.79
C GLY A 105 14.64 1.81 -19.65
N SER A 106 13.43 1.86 -19.12
CA SER A 106 12.20 1.47 -19.82
C SER A 106 11.12 2.54 -19.72
N ARG A 107 10.57 2.75 -18.51
CA ARG A 107 9.49 3.72 -18.28
C ARG A 107 9.49 4.20 -16.82
N ALA A 108 9.10 5.46 -16.62
CA ALA A 108 8.87 6.02 -15.30
C ALA A 108 7.63 6.92 -15.30
N LYS A 109 7.08 7.12 -14.10
CA LYS A 109 6.06 8.11 -13.81
C LYS A 109 6.57 9.02 -12.70
N ILE A 110 6.39 10.32 -12.86
CA ILE A 110 6.66 11.31 -11.81
C ILE A 110 5.41 12.13 -11.53
N ALA A 111 5.12 12.34 -10.24
CA ALA A 111 4.00 13.14 -9.78
C ALA A 111 4.50 14.51 -9.34
N VAL A 112 3.99 15.58 -9.95
CA VAL A 112 4.44 16.96 -9.71
C VAL A 112 3.30 17.85 -9.25
N ILE A 113 3.58 18.74 -8.31
CA ILE A 113 2.66 19.79 -7.85
C ILE A 113 3.39 21.12 -7.84
N SER A 114 2.68 22.20 -8.17
CA SER A 114 3.18 23.57 -7.99
C SER A 114 2.64 24.13 -6.68
N LYS A 115 3.49 24.83 -5.91
CA LYS A 115 3.07 25.65 -4.77
C LYS A 115 2.41 26.96 -5.22
N ASP A 116 2.64 27.36 -6.46
CA ASP A 116 2.04 28.53 -7.09
C ASP A 116 1.01 28.08 -8.14
N SER A 117 -0.27 28.41 -7.92
CA SER A 117 -1.38 28.06 -8.81
C SER A 117 -1.30 28.71 -10.19
N SER A 118 -0.48 29.76 -10.36
CA SER A 118 -0.27 30.42 -11.66
C SER A 118 0.68 29.66 -12.59
N ILE A 119 1.39 28.66 -12.06
CA ILE A 119 2.39 27.88 -12.80
C ILE A 119 1.86 26.46 -13.03
N ASP A 120 1.77 26.06 -14.29
CA ASP A 120 1.49 24.68 -14.66
C ASP A 120 2.73 23.79 -14.42
N PRO A 121 2.69 22.86 -13.44
CA PRO A 121 3.85 22.05 -13.11
C PRO A 121 4.23 21.06 -14.22
N VAL A 122 3.25 20.55 -14.99
CA VAL A 122 3.50 19.59 -16.06
C VAL A 122 4.16 20.30 -17.24
N GLY A 123 3.57 21.42 -17.68
CA GLY A 123 4.13 22.25 -18.76
C GLY A 123 5.53 22.77 -18.44
N ALA A 124 5.78 23.14 -17.18
CA ALA A 124 7.12 23.48 -16.73
C ALA A 124 8.09 22.29 -16.90
N CYS A 125 7.78 21.12 -16.36
CA CYS A 125 8.69 19.97 -16.48
C CYS A 125 8.93 19.50 -17.93
N VAL A 126 7.93 19.62 -18.80
CA VAL A 126 8.04 19.27 -20.23
C VAL A 126 8.89 20.30 -20.98
N GLY A 127 8.67 21.59 -20.72
CA GLY A 127 9.31 22.70 -21.45
C GLY A 127 8.81 22.83 -22.89
N MET A 128 9.31 23.85 -23.61
CA MET A 128 8.89 24.09 -24.99
C MET A 128 9.14 22.85 -25.86
N ARG A 129 8.07 22.27 -26.43
CA ARG A 129 8.11 21.05 -27.27
C ARG A 129 8.82 19.86 -26.59
N GLY A 130 8.81 19.78 -25.27
CA GLY A 130 9.42 18.67 -24.55
C GLY A 130 10.94 18.76 -24.40
N VAL A 131 11.59 19.88 -24.73
CA VAL A 131 13.06 19.99 -24.71
C VAL A 131 13.66 19.60 -23.35
N ARG A 132 13.02 20.00 -22.24
CA ARG A 132 13.51 19.73 -20.88
C ARG A 132 13.40 18.24 -20.54
N VAL A 133 12.20 17.67 -20.67
CA VAL A 133 12.00 16.22 -20.42
C VAL A 133 12.87 15.35 -21.35
N GLN A 134 13.07 15.75 -22.60
CA GLN A 134 13.92 15.00 -23.54
C GLN A 134 15.40 14.98 -23.13
N ALA A 135 15.91 16.05 -22.52
CA ALA A 135 17.29 16.06 -21.99
C ALA A 135 17.47 15.03 -20.88
N VAL A 136 16.49 14.88 -19.98
CA VAL A 136 16.48 13.87 -18.93
C VAL A 136 16.31 12.46 -19.52
N VAL A 137 15.38 12.27 -20.46
CA VAL A 137 15.17 10.99 -21.18
C VAL A 137 16.46 10.53 -21.87
N GLN A 138 17.18 11.45 -22.52
CA GLN A 138 18.45 11.14 -23.18
C GLN A 138 19.52 10.70 -22.18
N GLU A 139 19.62 11.36 -21.02
CA GLU A 139 20.55 10.95 -19.97
C GLU A 139 20.23 9.57 -19.39
N LEU A 140 18.94 9.18 -19.39
CA LEU A 140 18.46 7.88 -18.91
C LEU A 140 18.31 6.83 -20.02
N GLN A 141 19.06 6.95 -21.11
CA GLN A 141 19.12 5.98 -22.21
C GLN A 141 17.77 5.72 -22.91
N GLY A 142 16.94 6.76 -23.07
CA GLY A 142 15.67 6.66 -23.77
C GLY A 142 14.52 6.11 -22.92
N GLU A 143 14.67 6.12 -21.60
CA GLU A 143 13.58 5.81 -20.66
C GLU A 143 12.39 6.74 -20.89
N ARG A 144 11.19 6.18 -21.07
CA ARG A 144 9.97 7.00 -21.30
C ARG A 144 9.45 7.55 -19.99
N ILE A 145 9.35 8.87 -19.86
CA ILE A 145 8.93 9.52 -18.61
C ILE A 145 7.54 10.12 -18.81
N ASP A 146 6.57 9.66 -18.04
CA ASP A 146 5.26 10.28 -17.93
C ASP A 146 5.28 11.28 -16.75
N ILE A 147 4.91 12.53 -17.01
CA ILE A 147 4.84 13.59 -16.00
C ILE A 147 3.37 13.83 -15.70
N ILE A 148 2.99 13.69 -14.43
CA ILE A 148 1.60 13.57 -14.01
C ILE A 148 1.33 14.62 -12.93
N PRO A 149 0.21 15.35 -12.99
CA PRO A 149 -0.16 16.26 -11.92
C PRO A 149 -0.53 15.47 -10.67
N TRP A 150 0.14 15.77 -9.56
CA TRP A 150 -0.20 15.21 -8.26
C TRP A 150 -1.48 15.87 -7.73
N SER A 151 -2.34 15.09 -7.09
CA SER A 151 -3.54 15.57 -6.38
C SER A 151 -3.54 15.00 -4.96
N GLY A 152 -4.07 15.76 -4.01
CA GLY A 152 -4.34 15.26 -2.66
C GLY A 152 -5.55 14.34 -2.60
N GLU A 153 -6.44 14.41 -3.60
CA GLU A 153 -7.58 13.51 -3.73
C GLU A 153 -7.16 12.22 -4.43
N ALA A 154 -7.32 11.07 -3.75
CA ALA A 154 -6.82 9.78 -4.21
C ALA A 154 -7.39 9.36 -5.57
N ALA A 155 -8.72 9.49 -5.77
CA ALA A 155 -9.37 9.11 -7.03
C ALA A 155 -8.80 9.89 -8.21
N THR A 156 -8.76 11.22 -8.12
CA THR A 156 -8.13 12.08 -9.14
C THR A 156 -6.66 11.69 -9.36
N PHE A 157 -5.87 11.45 -8.31
CA PHE A 157 -4.46 11.09 -8.47
C PHE A 157 -4.27 9.73 -9.16
N ILE A 158 -5.13 8.74 -8.87
CA ILE A 158 -5.11 7.41 -9.50
C ILE A 158 -5.48 7.49 -10.98
N VAL A 159 -6.51 8.27 -11.34
CA VAL A 159 -6.87 8.52 -12.75
C VAL A 159 -5.69 9.14 -13.50
N ASN A 160 -5.07 10.16 -12.91
CA ASN A 160 -3.89 10.81 -13.49
C ASN A 160 -2.71 9.83 -13.64
N ALA A 161 -2.49 8.95 -12.65
CA ALA A 161 -1.41 7.96 -12.66
C ALA A 161 -1.55 6.93 -13.79
N LEU A 162 -2.79 6.56 -14.16
CA LEU A 162 -3.08 5.60 -15.21
C LEU A 162 -2.97 6.14 -16.64
N ALA A 163 -2.79 7.46 -16.79
CA ALA A 163 -2.54 8.09 -18.09
C ALA A 163 -1.45 7.32 -18.87
N PRO A 164 -1.67 7.04 -20.17
CA PRO A 164 -2.67 7.64 -21.06
C PRO A 164 -4.04 6.92 -21.15
N ALA A 165 -4.31 5.90 -20.32
CA ALA A 165 -5.60 5.21 -20.36
C ALA A 165 -6.71 6.08 -19.77
N GLU A 166 -7.83 6.18 -20.49
CA GLU A 166 -9.03 6.86 -20.01
C GLU A 166 -9.82 5.95 -19.07
N VAL A 167 -10.20 6.49 -17.92
CA VAL A 167 -10.89 5.77 -16.84
C VAL A 167 -12.37 6.17 -16.84
N SER A 168 -13.27 5.19 -16.83
CA SER A 168 -14.71 5.41 -16.74
C SER A 168 -15.14 5.66 -15.29
N LYS A 169 -14.66 4.84 -14.36
CA LYS A 169 -15.07 4.86 -12.95
C LYS A 169 -13.93 4.40 -12.03
N VAL A 170 -13.89 4.96 -10.84
CA VAL A 170 -12.97 4.56 -9.76
C VAL A 170 -13.81 4.21 -8.53
N VAL A 171 -13.55 3.06 -7.92
CA VAL A 171 -14.13 2.62 -6.65
C VAL A 171 -12.99 2.41 -5.68
N LEU A 172 -12.96 3.21 -4.62
CA LEU A 172 -11.94 3.17 -3.57
C LEU A 172 -12.45 2.30 -2.42
N ASP A 173 -11.58 1.44 -1.92
CA ASP A 173 -11.74 0.72 -0.65
C ASP A 173 -10.63 1.19 0.28
N GLU A 174 -10.99 2.08 1.21
CA GLU A 174 -10.04 2.71 2.14
C GLU A 174 -9.54 1.72 3.20
N ASP A 175 -10.37 0.76 3.61
CA ASP A 175 -10.03 -0.23 4.63
C ASP A 175 -8.92 -1.17 4.14
N THR A 176 -8.98 -1.59 2.87
CA THR A 176 -7.97 -2.47 2.28
C THR A 176 -6.87 -1.74 1.51
N HIS A 177 -6.96 -0.41 1.39
CA HIS A 177 -6.06 0.42 0.58
C HIS A 177 -5.97 -0.07 -0.89
N ARG A 178 -7.10 -0.57 -1.41
CA ARG A 178 -7.26 -1.08 -2.78
C ARG A 178 -8.16 -0.15 -3.57
N VAL A 179 -7.94 -0.14 -4.88
CA VAL A 179 -8.78 0.62 -5.80
C VAL A 179 -9.11 -0.22 -7.01
N GLU A 180 -10.38 -0.19 -7.37
CA GLU A 180 -10.90 -0.79 -8.59
C GLU A 180 -11.15 0.30 -9.61
N VAL A 181 -10.54 0.12 -10.78
CA VAL A 181 -10.60 1.09 -11.85
C VAL A 181 -11.27 0.45 -13.05
N VAL A 182 -12.42 0.99 -13.43
CA VAL A 182 -13.18 0.53 -14.58
C VAL A 182 -12.75 1.33 -15.80
N VAL A 183 -12.36 0.61 -16.85
CA VAL A 183 -11.95 1.20 -18.13
C VAL A 183 -12.76 0.61 -19.27
N PRO A 184 -12.94 1.33 -20.39
CA PRO A 184 -13.47 0.74 -21.61
C PRO A 184 -12.60 -0.43 -22.10
N ASP A 185 -13.20 -1.43 -22.74
CA ASP A 185 -12.49 -2.62 -23.26
C ASP A 185 -11.28 -2.25 -24.15
N GLU A 186 -11.45 -1.19 -24.95
CA GLU A 186 -10.43 -0.65 -25.85
C GLU A 186 -9.18 -0.15 -25.10
N GLN A 187 -9.38 0.35 -23.88
CA GLN A 187 -8.37 0.98 -23.03
C GLN A 187 -7.74 -0.01 -22.04
N LEU A 188 -8.32 -1.21 -21.84
CA LEU A 188 -7.84 -2.21 -20.89
C LEU A 188 -6.34 -2.53 -21.09
N SER A 189 -5.95 -2.79 -22.34
CA SER A 189 -4.58 -3.08 -22.71
C SER A 189 -3.62 -1.92 -22.41
N LEU A 190 -4.09 -0.69 -22.57
CA LEU A 190 -3.31 0.53 -22.30
C LEU A 190 -3.16 0.76 -20.79
N GLY A 191 -4.24 0.57 -20.03
CA GLY A 191 -4.29 0.70 -18.58
C GLY A 191 -3.36 -0.30 -17.88
N ILE A 192 -3.41 -1.57 -18.28
CA ILE A 192 -2.49 -2.62 -17.76
C ILE A 192 -1.07 -2.34 -18.26
N GLY A 193 -0.91 -2.05 -19.55
CA GLY A 193 0.37 -1.88 -20.21
C GLY A 193 1.12 -3.20 -20.42
N ARG A 194 2.25 -3.13 -21.15
CA ARG A 194 3.04 -4.33 -21.48
C ARG A 194 3.52 -5.04 -20.21
N ARG A 195 3.07 -6.28 -19.98
CA ARG A 195 3.36 -7.08 -18.77
C ARG A 195 2.95 -6.37 -17.47
N GLY A 196 1.84 -5.63 -17.48
CA GLY A 196 1.37 -4.89 -16.30
C GLY A 196 2.27 -3.72 -15.89
N GLN A 197 3.13 -3.22 -16.79
CA GLN A 197 4.08 -2.16 -16.44
C GLN A 197 3.37 -0.86 -16.06
N ASN A 198 2.27 -0.49 -16.73
CA ASN A 198 1.61 0.79 -16.46
C ASN A 198 0.90 0.76 -15.11
N VAL A 199 0.08 -0.26 -14.86
CA VAL A 199 -0.61 -0.44 -13.57
C VAL A 199 0.37 -0.59 -12.40
N ARG A 200 1.50 -1.29 -12.57
CA ARG A 200 2.53 -1.40 -11.53
C ARG A 200 3.18 -0.06 -11.20
N LEU A 201 3.52 0.73 -12.23
CA LEU A 201 4.10 2.07 -12.01
C LEU A 201 3.07 3.01 -11.38
N ALA A 202 1.80 2.94 -11.78
CA ALA A 202 0.73 3.73 -11.17
C ALA A 202 0.55 3.35 -9.69
N SER A 203 0.48 2.05 -9.39
CA SER A 203 0.38 1.53 -8.01
C SER A 203 1.57 1.96 -7.14
N GLN A 204 2.80 1.87 -7.65
CA GLN A 204 3.98 2.37 -6.94
C GLN A 204 3.99 3.89 -6.75
N LEU A 205 3.40 4.64 -7.68
CA LEU A 205 3.36 6.10 -7.64
C LEU A 205 2.34 6.61 -6.62
N THR A 206 1.16 5.97 -6.57
CA THR A 206 0.06 6.36 -5.70
C THR A 206 0.13 5.70 -4.33
N GLY A 207 0.81 4.56 -4.21
CA GLY A 207 0.81 3.72 -3.03
C GLY A 207 -0.40 2.78 -2.94
N TRP A 208 -1.37 2.88 -3.87
CA TRP A 208 -2.59 2.07 -3.88
C TRP A 208 -2.40 0.78 -4.66
N GLN A 209 -3.04 -0.30 -4.22
CA GLN A 209 -3.15 -1.51 -5.05
C GLN A 209 -4.28 -1.30 -6.08
N ILE A 210 -3.90 -1.21 -7.36
CA ILE A 210 -4.82 -0.87 -8.45
C ILE A 210 -5.20 -2.13 -9.22
N ASP A 211 -6.49 -2.46 -9.22
CA ASP A 211 -7.09 -3.50 -10.05
C ASP A 211 -7.86 -2.85 -11.20
N ILE A 212 -7.58 -3.28 -12.43
CA ILE A 212 -8.23 -2.71 -13.63
C ILE A 212 -9.22 -3.73 -14.17
N LEU A 213 -10.46 -3.30 -14.33
CA LEU A 213 -11.59 -4.12 -14.79
C LEU A 213 -12.26 -3.45 -15.99
N THR A 214 -12.91 -4.24 -16.83
CA THR A 214 -13.83 -3.71 -17.84
C THR A 214 -15.21 -3.44 -17.26
N GLU A 215 -16.03 -2.65 -17.96
CA GLU A 215 -17.42 -2.40 -17.53
C GLU A 215 -18.24 -3.70 -17.43
N ALA A 216 -17.97 -4.65 -18.32
CA ALA A 216 -18.61 -5.96 -18.28
C ALA A 216 -18.15 -6.79 -17.06
N GLU A 217 -16.85 -6.79 -16.76
CA GLU A 217 -16.29 -7.48 -15.61
C GLU A 217 -16.78 -6.89 -14.28
N GLU A 218 -16.85 -5.56 -14.17
CA GLU A 218 -17.41 -4.88 -12.98
C GLU A 218 -18.89 -5.22 -12.78
N SER A 219 -19.67 -5.23 -13.86
CA SER A 219 -21.09 -5.60 -13.82
C SER A 219 -21.31 -7.05 -13.41
N GLU A 220 -20.54 -8.00 -13.99
CA GLU A 220 -20.62 -9.41 -13.63
C GLU A 220 -20.23 -9.64 -12.17
N ARG A 221 -19.18 -8.95 -11.69
CA ARG A 221 -18.75 -9.02 -10.31
C ARG A 221 -19.81 -8.47 -9.35
N ARG A 222 -20.38 -7.29 -9.64
CA ARG A 222 -21.47 -6.72 -8.83
C ARG A 222 -22.67 -7.67 -8.76
N GLN A 223 -23.03 -8.32 -9.87
CA GLN A 223 -24.11 -9.30 -9.88
C GLN A 223 -23.80 -10.52 -9.00
N LYS A 224 -22.55 -11.02 -9.02
CA LYS A 224 -22.12 -12.12 -8.14
C LYS A 224 -22.13 -11.70 -6.67
N GLU A 225 -21.63 -10.51 -6.35
CA GLU A 225 -21.63 -9.98 -4.98
C GLU A 225 -23.06 -9.77 -4.47
N PHE A 226 -23.94 -9.20 -5.30
CA PHE A 226 -25.36 -9.03 -4.98
C PHE A 226 -26.07 -10.36 -4.74
N ALA A 227 -25.82 -11.37 -5.59
CA ALA A 227 -26.37 -12.71 -5.41
C ALA A 227 -25.83 -13.39 -4.15
N ALA A 228 -24.53 -13.26 -3.86
CA ALA A 228 -23.92 -13.81 -2.66
C ALA A 228 -24.47 -13.17 -1.37
N ARG A 229 -24.65 -11.84 -1.35
CA ARG A 229 -25.27 -11.11 -0.23
C ARG A 229 -26.73 -11.51 -0.05
N THR A 230 -27.49 -11.56 -1.13
CA THR A 230 -28.88 -12.06 -1.11
C THR A 230 -28.95 -13.46 -0.49
N GLN A 231 -28.09 -14.38 -0.94
CA GLN A 231 -28.05 -15.73 -0.40
C GLN A 231 -27.65 -15.76 1.08
N LEU A 232 -26.66 -14.96 1.47
CA LEU A 232 -26.23 -14.82 2.87
C LEU A 232 -27.41 -14.38 3.76
N PHE A 233 -28.17 -13.37 3.35
CA PHE A 233 -29.31 -12.88 4.10
C PHE A 233 -30.45 -13.90 4.16
N MET A 234 -30.76 -14.57 3.05
CA MET A 234 -31.77 -15.64 3.05
C MET A 234 -31.42 -16.77 4.02
N GLU A 235 -30.17 -17.24 4.00
CA GLU A 235 -29.73 -18.36 4.84
C GLU A 235 -29.59 -17.96 6.32
N SER A 236 -29.12 -16.75 6.60
CA SER A 236 -28.79 -16.31 7.97
C SER A 236 -29.98 -15.71 8.70
N LEU A 237 -30.85 -14.97 8.01
CA LEU A 237 -32.00 -14.26 8.60
C LEU A 237 -33.34 -15.01 8.39
N ASP A 238 -33.32 -16.13 7.66
CA ASP A 238 -34.51 -16.92 7.30
C ASP A 238 -35.60 -16.05 6.65
N VAL A 239 -35.19 -15.23 5.69
CA VAL A 239 -36.05 -14.32 4.94
C VAL A 239 -36.26 -14.80 3.51
N ASP A 240 -37.34 -14.35 2.88
CA ASP A 240 -37.54 -14.62 1.47
C ASP A 240 -36.57 -13.84 0.58
N GLU A 241 -36.53 -14.23 -0.69
CA GLU A 241 -35.64 -13.63 -1.68
C GLU A 241 -35.90 -12.13 -1.87
N THR A 242 -37.15 -11.66 -1.72
CA THR A 242 -37.49 -10.26 -1.94
C THR A 242 -36.94 -9.37 -0.82
N VAL A 243 -37.07 -9.79 0.43
CA VAL A 243 -36.51 -9.10 1.59
C VAL A 243 -34.99 -9.10 1.54
N ALA A 244 -34.37 -10.23 1.19
CA ALA A 244 -32.91 -10.32 1.06
C ALA A 244 -32.35 -9.45 -0.08
N GLN A 245 -33.03 -9.37 -1.21
CA GLN A 245 -32.64 -8.49 -2.31
C GLN A 245 -32.75 -7.01 -1.94
N LEU A 246 -33.77 -6.63 -1.17
CA LEU A 246 -33.93 -5.25 -0.67
C LEU A 246 -32.75 -4.88 0.24
N LEU A 247 -32.40 -5.73 1.22
CA LEU A 247 -31.23 -5.53 2.06
C LEU A 247 -29.93 -5.41 1.24
N ALA A 248 -29.72 -6.32 0.27
CA ALA A 248 -28.55 -6.25 -0.58
C ALA A 248 -28.50 -4.98 -1.45
N SER A 249 -29.65 -4.46 -1.89
CA SER A 249 -29.74 -3.25 -2.72
C SER A 249 -29.48 -1.96 -1.95
N GLU A 250 -29.85 -1.93 -0.67
CA GLU A 250 -29.60 -0.80 0.25
C GLU A 250 -28.14 -0.76 0.72
N GLY A 251 -27.34 -1.78 0.36
CA GLY A 251 -25.89 -1.76 0.53
C GLY A 251 -25.38 -2.57 1.71
N PHE A 252 -26.25 -3.22 2.49
CA PHE A 252 -25.85 -4.12 3.57
C PHE A 252 -24.94 -5.23 3.02
N ALA A 253 -23.77 -5.40 3.64
CA ALA A 253 -22.74 -6.32 3.18
C ALA A 253 -22.56 -7.51 4.14
N SER A 254 -22.88 -7.33 5.42
CA SER A 254 -22.73 -8.34 6.47
C SER A 254 -23.99 -8.48 7.33
N ILE A 255 -24.06 -9.54 8.16
CA ILE A 255 -25.16 -9.72 9.12
C ILE A 255 -25.03 -8.71 10.27
N GLU A 256 -23.79 -8.37 10.61
CA GLU A 256 -23.44 -7.37 11.59
C GLU A 256 -23.96 -5.98 11.20
N ASP A 257 -23.90 -5.62 9.91
CA ASP A 257 -24.46 -4.36 9.41
C ASP A 257 -25.97 -4.29 9.70
N VAL A 258 -26.69 -5.39 9.51
CA VAL A 258 -28.13 -5.46 9.79
C VAL A 258 -28.42 -5.47 11.30
N ALA A 259 -27.59 -6.13 12.09
CA ALA A 259 -27.78 -6.26 13.54
C ALA A 259 -27.56 -4.93 14.29
N TYR A 260 -26.63 -4.09 13.83
CA TYR A 260 -26.16 -2.91 14.59
C TYR A 260 -26.47 -1.55 13.94
N VAL A 261 -27.04 -1.51 12.73
CA VAL A 261 -27.55 -0.28 12.13
C VAL A 261 -28.73 0.30 12.94
N ASP A 262 -29.00 1.58 12.86
CA ASP A 262 -30.21 2.15 13.47
C ASP A 262 -31.48 1.58 12.83
N VAL A 263 -32.44 1.19 13.67
CA VAL A 263 -33.75 0.64 13.22
C VAL A 263 -34.46 1.61 12.29
N GLY A 264 -34.29 2.92 12.51
CA GLY A 264 -34.88 3.96 11.67
C GLY A 264 -34.36 3.98 10.23
N ASP A 265 -33.13 3.50 10.00
CA ASP A 265 -32.55 3.39 8.66
C ASP A 265 -33.06 2.12 7.95
N LEU A 266 -33.18 1.01 8.68
CA LEU A 266 -33.84 -0.20 8.17
C LEU A 266 -35.32 0.04 7.83
N ALA A 267 -36.03 0.83 8.64
CA ALA A 267 -37.43 1.16 8.39
C ALA A 267 -37.64 2.14 7.22
N GLN A 268 -36.58 2.76 6.71
CA GLN A 268 -36.65 3.60 5.50
C GLN A 268 -36.61 2.79 4.20
N ILE A 269 -36.20 1.52 4.28
CA ILE A 269 -36.15 0.62 3.13
C ILE A 269 -37.57 0.45 2.58
N GLU A 270 -37.69 0.54 1.26
CA GLU A 270 -38.98 0.38 0.60
C GLU A 270 -39.59 -0.98 0.95
N ALA A 271 -40.85 -0.97 1.40
CA ALA A 271 -41.62 -2.12 1.88
C ALA A 271 -41.29 -2.64 3.29
N PHE A 272 -40.38 -1.99 4.04
CA PHE A 272 -40.20 -2.30 5.47
C PHE A 272 -40.99 -1.33 6.34
N ASP A 273 -41.49 -1.83 7.46
CA ASP A 273 -42.01 -1.03 8.56
C ASP A 273 -41.12 -1.21 9.80
N GLU A 274 -41.36 -0.41 10.84
CA GLU A 274 -40.58 -0.45 12.08
C GLU A 274 -40.65 -1.83 12.77
N GLU A 275 -41.76 -2.54 12.62
CA GLU A 275 -41.94 -3.90 13.16
C GLU A 275 -41.06 -4.91 12.41
N THR A 276 -41.08 -4.89 11.08
CA THR A 276 -40.24 -5.74 10.21
C THR A 276 -38.76 -5.45 10.42
N ALA A 277 -38.39 -4.17 10.53
CA ALA A 277 -37.01 -3.77 10.81
C ALA A 277 -36.50 -4.32 12.15
N GLN A 278 -37.31 -4.21 13.21
CA GLN A 278 -36.98 -4.78 14.52
C GLN A 278 -36.89 -6.31 14.50
N GLU A 279 -37.76 -6.97 13.73
CA GLU A 279 -37.72 -8.42 13.56
C GLU A 279 -36.43 -8.87 12.86
N LEU A 280 -36.07 -8.21 11.75
CA LEU A 280 -34.83 -8.50 11.02
C LEU A 280 -33.59 -8.32 11.89
N GLN A 281 -33.55 -7.23 12.68
CA GLN A 281 -32.48 -7.00 13.65
C GLN A 281 -32.41 -8.11 14.69
N SER A 282 -33.56 -8.48 15.26
CA SER A 282 -33.63 -9.53 16.28
C SER A 282 -33.10 -10.85 15.73
N ARG A 283 -33.50 -11.23 14.51
CA ARG A 283 -32.98 -12.43 13.84
C ARG A 283 -31.49 -12.35 13.55
N ALA A 284 -30.99 -11.19 13.13
CA ALA A 284 -29.56 -10.97 12.90
C ALA A 284 -28.75 -11.15 14.19
N VAL A 285 -29.21 -10.58 15.30
CA VAL A 285 -28.58 -10.74 16.63
C VAL A 285 -28.64 -12.20 17.08
N GLU A 286 -29.80 -12.85 16.98
CA GLU A 286 -29.96 -14.27 17.33
C GLU A 286 -29.02 -15.17 16.52
N PHE A 287 -28.87 -14.90 15.22
CA PHE A 287 -27.93 -15.62 14.36
C PHE A 287 -26.48 -15.42 14.80
N ILE A 288 -26.08 -14.18 15.10
CA ILE A 288 -24.73 -13.85 15.60
C ILE A 288 -24.48 -14.56 16.93
N GLU A 289 -25.43 -14.54 17.86
CA GLU A 289 -25.33 -15.22 19.15
C GLU A 289 -25.23 -16.74 18.99
N ALA A 290 -26.05 -17.34 18.13
CA ALA A 290 -26.02 -18.77 17.85
C ALA A 290 -24.68 -19.19 17.26
N ARG A 291 -24.16 -18.43 16.29
CA ARG A 291 -22.84 -18.65 15.68
C ARG A 291 -21.72 -18.48 16.73
N ASN A 292 -21.78 -17.45 17.56
CA ASN A 292 -20.79 -17.22 18.62
C ASN A 292 -20.78 -18.36 19.63
N LYS A 293 -21.96 -18.87 19.99
CA LYS A 293 -22.10 -20.03 20.87
C LYS A 293 -21.52 -21.30 20.24
N GLU A 294 -21.79 -21.54 18.94
CA GLU A 294 -21.20 -22.68 18.23
C GLU A 294 -19.67 -22.59 18.21
N MET A 295 -19.11 -21.41 17.96
CA MET A 295 -17.67 -21.20 18.01
C MET A 295 -17.11 -21.37 19.43
N ASP A 296 -17.82 -20.91 20.45
CA ASP A 296 -17.43 -21.10 21.85
C ASP A 296 -17.44 -22.59 22.25
N ASP A 297 -18.41 -23.36 21.78
CA ASP A 297 -18.44 -24.81 21.99
C ASP A 297 -17.27 -25.51 21.27
N LYS A 298 -16.91 -25.09 20.05
CA LYS A 298 -15.72 -25.57 19.33
C LYS A 298 -14.43 -25.21 20.07
N ARG A 299 -14.32 -23.97 20.55
CA ARG A 299 -13.19 -23.48 21.35
C ARG A 299 -12.99 -24.34 22.60
N LYS A 300 -14.07 -24.60 23.35
CA LYS A 300 -14.05 -25.49 24.53
C LYS A 300 -13.67 -26.92 24.16
N ALA A 301 -14.15 -27.45 23.04
CA ALA A 301 -13.78 -28.78 22.55
C ALA A 301 -12.29 -28.89 22.20
N LEU A 302 -11.67 -27.80 21.72
CA LEU A 302 -10.23 -27.71 21.48
C LEU A 302 -9.40 -27.52 22.75
N GLY A 303 -10.04 -27.22 23.88
CA GLY A 303 -9.42 -27.04 25.19
C GLY A 303 -8.82 -25.65 25.41
N VAL A 304 -9.32 -24.64 24.70
CA VAL A 304 -8.89 -23.24 24.88
C VAL A 304 -9.60 -22.63 26.09
N GLU A 305 -8.86 -21.93 26.94
CA GLU A 305 -9.35 -21.32 28.18
C GLU A 305 -10.17 -20.05 27.95
N ASP A 306 -11.10 -19.75 28.86
CA ASP A 306 -11.95 -18.56 28.82
C ASP A 306 -11.13 -17.27 28.83
N ALA A 307 -10.01 -17.27 29.53
CA ALA A 307 -9.09 -16.14 29.61
C ALA A 307 -8.58 -15.67 28.24
N VAL A 308 -8.46 -16.57 27.25
CA VAL A 308 -8.05 -16.24 25.87
C VAL A 308 -9.14 -15.47 25.14
N LEU A 309 -10.41 -15.87 25.31
CA LEU A 309 -11.55 -15.20 24.68
C LEU A 309 -11.81 -13.81 25.29
N GLU A 310 -11.54 -13.67 26.58
CA GLU A 310 -11.71 -12.39 27.27
C GLU A 310 -10.58 -11.38 26.98
N VAL A 311 -9.62 -11.71 26.11
CA VAL A 311 -8.64 -10.73 25.62
C VAL A 311 -9.34 -9.82 24.63
N GLU A 312 -9.28 -8.52 24.88
CA GLU A 312 -9.93 -7.52 24.03
C GLU A 312 -9.35 -7.57 22.60
N GLY A 313 -10.23 -7.71 21.61
CA GLY A 313 -9.88 -7.91 20.20
C GLY A 313 -9.88 -9.38 19.75
N VAL A 314 -10.05 -10.34 20.66
CA VAL A 314 -10.22 -11.76 20.30
C VAL A 314 -11.70 -12.09 20.12
N THR A 315 -12.08 -12.44 18.88
CA THR A 315 -13.43 -12.94 18.60
C THR A 315 -13.55 -14.44 18.92
N PRO A 316 -14.78 -14.99 19.12
CA PRO A 316 -14.98 -16.43 19.28
C PRO A 316 -14.37 -17.27 18.14
N GLN A 317 -14.36 -16.73 16.92
CA GLN A 317 -13.78 -17.37 15.75
C GLN A 317 -12.24 -17.38 15.80
N MET A 318 -11.64 -16.27 16.22
CA MET A 318 -10.19 -16.19 16.45
C MET A 318 -9.75 -17.14 17.55
N ALA A 319 -10.52 -17.26 18.64
CA ALA A 319 -10.21 -18.18 19.73
C ALA A 319 -10.21 -19.67 19.29
N VAL A 320 -11.10 -20.05 18.37
CA VAL A 320 -11.07 -21.40 17.76
C VAL A 320 -9.80 -21.58 16.93
N ALA A 321 -9.46 -20.61 16.08
CA ALA A 321 -8.27 -20.68 15.23
C ALA A 321 -6.95 -20.70 16.04
N LEU A 322 -6.88 -19.92 17.12
CA LEU A 322 -5.80 -20.00 18.12
C LEU A 322 -5.69 -21.41 18.70
N GLY A 323 -6.81 -22.02 19.08
CA GLY A 323 -6.88 -23.39 19.58
C GLY A 323 -6.38 -24.44 18.60
N GLU A 324 -6.72 -24.31 17.31
CA GLU A 324 -6.22 -25.16 16.23
C GLU A 324 -4.71 -24.98 16.02
N GLY A 325 -4.22 -23.74 16.17
CA GLY A 325 -2.79 -23.40 16.18
C GLY A 325 -2.04 -23.83 17.45
N GLY A 326 -2.73 -24.41 18.44
CA GLY A 326 -2.13 -24.90 19.68
C GLY A 326 -1.99 -23.85 20.78
N ILE A 327 -2.49 -22.63 20.58
CA ILE A 327 -2.53 -21.55 21.58
C ILE A 327 -3.81 -21.71 22.39
N LYS A 328 -3.70 -22.23 23.62
CA LYS A 328 -4.87 -22.63 24.42
C LYS A 328 -5.04 -21.84 25.69
N THR A 329 -3.97 -21.30 26.23
CA THR A 329 -3.99 -20.53 27.48
C THR A 329 -3.63 -19.07 27.22
N LEU A 330 -3.95 -18.20 28.18
CA LEU A 330 -3.52 -16.80 28.12
C LEU A 330 -1.99 -16.67 28.12
N GLU A 331 -1.31 -17.61 28.76
CA GLU A 331 0.15 -17.73 28.84
C GLU A 331 0.74 -18.04 27.46
N ASP A 332 0.13 -18.96 26.70
CA ASP A 332 0.53 -19.28 25.33
C ASP A 332 0.38 -18.07 24.40
N LEU A 333 -0.74 -17.35 24.52
CA LEU A 333 -1.01 -16.16 23.70
C LEU A 333 -0.04 -15.02 24.04
N ALA A 334 0.22 -14.77 25.32
CA ALA A 334 1.18 -13.76 25.78
C ALA A 334 2.63 -14.10 25.38
N GLY A 335 2.97 -15.38 25.34
CA GLY A 335 4.26 -15.91 24.91
C GLY A 335 4.47 -15.93 23.39
N SER A 336 3.40 -15.77 22.61
CA SER A 336 3.46 -15.80 21.15
C SER A 336 4.20 -14.59 20.59
N ALA A 337 4.82 -14.77 19.42
CA ALA A 337 5.30 -13.70 18.56
C ALA A 337 4.26 -13.36 17.48
N THR A 338 4.37 -12.19 16.87
CA THR A 338 3.51 -11.76 15.75
C THR A 338 3.52 -12.79 14.61
N ASP A 339 4.69 -13.39 14.35
CA ASP A 339 4.90 -14.43 13.35
C ASP A 339 4.15 -15.74 13.67
N ASP A 340 3.88 -16.04 14.94
CA ASP A 340 3.09 -17.23 15.32
C ASP A 340 1.60 -17.05 14.98
N LEU A 341 1.13 -15.80 14.94
CA LEU A 341 -0.24 -15.45 14.57
C LEU A 341 -0.40 -15.25 13.06
N LEU A 342 0.55 -14.59 12.39
CA LEU A 342 0.45 -14.24 10.96
C LEU A 342 1.15 -15.22 10.01
N GLY A 343 2.05 -16.05 10.54
CA GLY A 343 2.85 -17.02 9.80
C GLY A 343 4.22 -16.48 9.40
N TYR A 344 5.17 -17.39 9.19
CA TYR A 344 6.55 -17.06 8.84
C TYR A 344 7.10 -17.98 7.75
N TYR A 345 8.25 -17.59 7.18
CA TYR A 345 8.99 -18.42 6.24
C TYR A 345 10.18 -19.06 6.94
N GLU A 346 10.22 -20.39 6.93
CA GLU A 346 11.39 -21.15 7.37
C GLU A 346 12.11 -21.78 6.20
N VAL A 347 13.36 -22.17 6.42
CA VAL A 347 14.16 -22.89 5.43
C VAL A 347 14.21 -24.34 5.84
N ASN A 348 13.63 -25.22 5.02
CA ASN A 348 13.60 -26.65 5.30
C ASN A 348 15.02 -27.27 5.21
N LYS A 349 15.15 -28.55 5.57
CA LYS A 349 16.42 -29.30 5.50
C LYS A 349 17.04 -29.34 4.10
N GLU A 350 16.26 -29.06 3.06
CA GLU A 350 16.64 -29.06 1.66
C GLU A 350 17.03 -27.66 1.14
N LYS A 351 17.09 -26.67 2.04
CA LYS A 351 17.39 -25.25 1.76
C LYS A 351 16.32 -24.51 0.94
N GLU A 352 15.10 -24.99 0.95
CA GLU A 352 13.96 -24.34 0.30
C GLU A 352 13.19 -23.48 1.31
N ARG A 353 12.72 -22.31 0.87
CA ARG A 353 11.84 -21.46 1.68
C ARG A 353 10.44 -22.06 1.70
N VAL A 354 9.98 -22.50 2.85
CA VAL A 354 8.64 -23.04 3.09
C VAL A 354 7.90 -22.08 4.03
N ARG A 355 6.62 -21.80 3.73
CA ARG A 355 5.77 -20.94 4.56
C ARG A 355 5.07 -21.81 5.61
N VAL A 356 5.19 -21.43 6.87
CA VAL A 356 4.44 -22.00 7.99
C VAL A 356 3.28 -21.06 8.27
N PRO A 357 2.02 -21.55 8.19
CA PRO A 357 0.86 -20.71 8.43
C PRO A 357 0.76 -20.33 9.92
N GLY A 358 0.35 -19.09 10.17
CA GLY A 358 0.09 -18.60 11.52
C GLY A 358 -1.32 -18.95 11.99
N ALA A 359 -1.54 -18.93 13.30
CA ALA A 359 -2.82 -19.31 13.89
C ALA A 359 -4.01 -18.40 13.48
N LEU A 360 -3.73 -17.17 13.04
CA LEU A 360 -4.73 -16.16 12.65
C LEU A 360 -4.54 -15.65 11.21
N GLU A 361 -3.79 -16.35 10.37
CA GLU A 361 -3.49 -15.91 8.99
C GLU A 361 -4.77 -15.68 8.14
N GLY A 362 -5.86 -16.39 8.46
CA GLY A 362 -7.16 -16.25 7.77
C GLY A 362 -7.97 -14.99 8.12
N PHE A 363 -7.55 -14.20 9.12
CA PHE A 363 -8.33 -13.06 9.64
C PHE A 363 -7.87 -11.69 9.11
N ASN A 364 -6.94 -11.67 8.14
CA ASN A 364 -6.42 -10.45 7.49
C ASN A 364 -5.96 -9.36 8.48
N LEU A 365 -5.35 -9.78 9.59
CA LEU A 365 -4.84 -8.89 10.62
C LEU A 365 -3.53 -8.23 10.16
N SER A 366 -3.34 -6.95 10.49
CA SER A 366 -2.05 -6.32 10.32
C SER A 366 -1.04 -6.83 11.37
N SER A 367 0.25 -6.58 11.13
CA SER A 367 1.30 -6.85 12.12
C SER A 367 1.05 -6.13 13.44
N ASP A 368 0.46 -4.92 13.37
CA ASP A 368 0.20 -4.09 14.54
C ASP A 368 -1.02 -4.62 15.31
N ASP A 369 -2.06 -5.08 14.63
CA ASP A 369 -3.24 -5.69 15.26
C ASP A 369 -2.88 -7.00 15.98
N ALA A 370 -2.13 -7.88 15.31
CA ALA A 370 -1.65 -9.12 15.90
C ALA A 370 -0.75 -8.86 17.11
N ASN A 371 0.13 -7.86 17.04
CA ASN A 371 0.95 -7.45 18.17
C ASN A 371 0.10 -6.83 19.30
N ALA A 372 -0.92 -6.04 19.00
CA ALA A 372 -1.82 -5.46 19.99
C ALA A 372 -2.55 -6.55 20.78
N VAL A 373 -3.05 -7.60 20.13
CA VAL A 373 -3.67 -8.76 20.79
C VAL A 373 -2.68 -9.44 21.77
N ILE A 374 -1.44 -9.68 21.33
CA ILE A 374 -0.39 -10.27 22.17
C ILE A 374 -0.07 -9.35 23.37
N MET A 375 0.07 -8.05 23.14
CA MET A 375 0.39 -7.09 24.19
C MET A 375 -0.74 -6.98 25.22
N LYS A 376 -2.00 -6.99 24.78
CA LYS A 376 -3.17 -7.03 25.67
C LYS A 376 -3.21 -8.32 26.50
N ALA A 377 -2.85 -9.47 25.91
CA ALA A 377 -2.69 -10.71 26.66
C ALA A 377 -1.58 -10.62 27.72
N ARG A 378 -0.44 -9.99 27.39
CA ARG A 378 0.68 -9.73 28.33
C ARG A 378 0.30 -8.80 29.47
N VAL A 379 -0.49 -7.77 29.21
CA VAL A 379 -1.02 -6.88 30.25
C VAL A 379 -1.96 -7.66 31.17
N LYS A 380 -2.88 -8.42 30.59
CA LYS A 380 -3.89 -9.19 31.33
C LYS A 380 -3.29 -10.27 32.23
N ILE A 381 -2.19 -10.89 31.81
CA ILE A 381 -1.44 -11.85 32.64
C ILE A 381 -0.45 -11.20 33.60
N GLY A 382 -0.26 -9.87 33.53
CA GLY A 382 0.61 -9.10 34.40
C GLY A 382 2.11 -9.17 34.06
N TRP A 383 2.47 -9.52 32.83
CA TRP A 383 3.87 -9.49 32.36
C TRP A 383 4.33 -8.06 32.05
N ILE A 384 3.40 -7.17 31.73
CA ILE A 384 3.64 -5.77 31.39
C ILE A 384 2.57 -4.92 32.09
N GLU A 385 2.96 -3.76 32.62
CA GLU A 385 1.99 -2.77 33.14
C GLU A 385 1.24 -2.12 31.98
N GLU A 386 -0.06 -1.88 32.17
CA GLU A 386 -0.89 -1.19 31.19
C GLU A 386 -0.30 0.19 30.89
N PRO A 387 -0.06 0.57 29.62
CA PRO A 387 0.45 1.89 29.31
C PRO A 387 -0.57 2.92 29.81
N VAL A 388 -0.13 3.83 30.67
CA VAL A 388 -0.94 4.97 31.10
C VAL A 388 -1.30 5.73 29.82
N ALA A 389 -2.59 5.86 29.52
CA ALA A 389 -3.05 6.67 28.41
C ALA A 389 -2.47 8.08 28.60
N GLU A 390 -1.55 8.49 27.72
CA GLU A 390 -1.17 9.89 27.62
C GLU A 390 -2.44 10.61 27.17
N GLU A 391 -3.02 11.42 28.06
CA GLU A 391 -4.06 12.37 27.67
C GLU A 391 -3.54 13.14 26.46
N GLU A 392 -4.22 13.01 25.32
CA GLU A 392 -3.95 13.87 24.17
C GLU A 392 -3.93 15.31 24.67
N PRO A 393 -2.93 16.13 24.30
CA PRO A 393 -2.92 17.52 24.70
C PRO A 393 -4.22 18.13 24.21
N ALA A 394 -5.04 18.58 25.16
CA ALA A 394 -6.26 19.31 24.89
C ALA A 394 -5.96 20.38 23.85
N ASP A 395 -6.64 20.27 22.72
CA ASP A 395 -6.67 21.23 21.62
C ASP A 395 -6.67 22.65 22.21
N GLU A 396 -5.53 23.34 22.13
CA GLU A 396 -5.44 24.75 22.49
C GLU A 396 -6.26 25.52 21.46
N GLY A 397 -7.54 25.68 21.81
CA GLY A 397 -8.53 26.36 21.01
C GLY A 397 -8.04 27.71 20.50
N GLU A 398 -8.33 27.92 19.23
CA GLU A 398 -8.23 29.16 18.47
C GLU A 398 -8.38 30.41 19.35
N GLU A 399 -7.31 31.20 19.47
CA GLU A 399 -7.44 32.59 19.89
C GLU A 399 -8.28 33.34 18.84
N PRO A 400 -9.38 34.01 19.24
CA PRO A 400 -10.12 34.86 18.32
C PRO A 400 -9.27 36.10 18.04
N THR A 401 -8.92 36.31 16.78
CA THR A 401 -8.28 37.54 16.33
C THR A 401 -9.28 38.69 16.43
N GLU A 402 -9.14 39.51 17.47
CA GLU A 402 -9.72 40.86 17.52
C GLU A 402 -8.79 41.87 16.83
N ALA A 403 -9.44 42.76 16.06
CA ALA A 403 -9.01 44.04 15.47
C ALA A 403 -8.41 44.04 14.05
#